data_AF-A0A7J6UV89-F1
#
_entry.id   AF-A0A7J6UV89-F1
#
_cell.length_a   1.000
_cell.length_b   1.000
_cell.length_c   1.000
_cell.angle_alpha   90.00
_cell.angle_beta   90.00
_cell.angle_gamma   90.00
#
_symmetry.space_group_name_H-M   'P 1'
#
loop_
_entity.id
_entity.type
_entity.pdbx_description
1 polymer ?
#
loop_
_entity_poly.entity_id
_entity_poly.type
_entity_poly.pdbx_seq_one_letter_code
_entity_poly.pdbx_strand_id
1 'polypeptide(L)'
;IEEIDFVNESVQTLAGNGIKGSDYEGGGKWTSQVLNSPWDVCFEPNNEIVYIAMAGQHQIWQHDTSTGATKAFSGDGFERNLNGS
;
A
#
# COMPACT_ATOMS: atom_id res chain seq x y z
N ILE A 1 5.84 4.83 0.50
CA ILE A 1 4.95 5.64 -0.33
C ILE A 1 5.04 7.04 0.24
N GLU A 2 5.48 7.99 -0.56
CA GLU A 2 5.68 9.37 -0.13
C GLU A 2 4.61 10.26 -0.74
N GLU A 3 4.18 11.26 0.02
CA GLU A 3 3.40 12.40 -0.45
C GLU A 3 4.34 13.60 -0.58
N ILE A 4 4.15 14.37 -1.66
CA ILE A 4 4.96 15.55 -1.97
C ILE A 4 4.03 16.76 -2.02
N ASP A 5 4.27 17.71 -1.13
CA ASP A 5 3.59 19.01 -1.15
C ASP A 5 4.46 20.02 -1.89
N PHE A 6 4.01 20.43 -3.08
CA PHE A 6 4.72 21.39 -3.92
C PHE A 6 4.58 22.84 -3.45
N VAL A 7 3.57 23.17 -2.62
CA VAL A 7 3.36 24.53 -2.10
C VAL A 7 4.27 24.75 -0.90
N ASN A 8 4.35 23.76 -0.02
CA ASN A 8 5.17 23.82 1.19
C ASN A 8 6.58 23.23 1.02
N GLU A 9 6.92 22.76 -0.19
CA GLU A 9 8.19 22.12 -0.53
C GLU A 9 8.59 21.01 0.44
N SER A 10 7.62 20.18 0.84
CA SER A 10 7.80 19.13 1.84
C SER A 10 7.51 17.75 1.27
N VAL A 11 8.14 16.74 1.88
CA VAL A 11 7.91 15.33 1.57
C VAL A 11 7.63 14.62 2.88
N GLN A 12 6.60 13.78 2.89
CA GLN A 12 6.24 12.96 4.05
C GLN A 12 5.95 11.53 3.65
N THR A 13 6.30 10.60 4.54
CA THR A 13 5.98 9.19 4.34
C THR A 13 4.52 8.93 4.70
N LEU A 14 3.72 8.68 3.67
CA LEU A 14 2.30 8.38 3.79
C LEU A 14 2.07 6.96 4.31
N ALA A 15 2.81 5.99 3.77
CA ALA A 15 2.75 4.58 4.18
C ALA A 15 4.07 3.84 3.93
N GLY A 16 4.41 2.90 4.82
CA GLY A 16 5.66 2.15 4.74
C GLY A 16 6.73 2.63 5.71
N ASN A 17 7.62 1.72 6.13
CA ASN A 17 8.81 2.00 6.93
C ASN A 17 10.13 1.64 6.21
N GLY A 18 10.07 1.31 4.92
CA GLY A 18 11.24 0.87 4.15
C GLY A 18 11.71 -0.56 4.44
N ILE A 19 11.05 -1.29 5.36
CA ILE A 19 11.33 -2.71 5.62
C ILE A 19 10.35 -3.55 4.80
N LYS A 20 10.87 -4.52 4.05
CA LYS A 20 10.06 -5.50 3.33
C LYS A 20 9.29 -6.38 4.34
N GLY A 21 7.97 -6.32 4.30
CA GLY A 21 7.09 -7.11 5.16
C GLY A 21 6.52 -8.38 4.51
N SER A 22 5.80 -9.16 5.33
CA SER A 22 5.01 -10.33 4.91
C SER A 22 3.59 -10.28 5.47
N ASP A 23 3.04 -9.08 5.61
CA ASP A 23 1.69 -8.83 6.13
C ASP A 23 0.70 -8.77 4.97
N TYR A 24 -0.19 -9.76 4.89
CA TYR A 24 -1.16 -9.94 3.80
C TYR A 24 -2.54 -9.33 4.07
N GLU A 25 -2.77 -8.82 5.28
CA GLU A 25 -4.06 -8.25 5.69
C GLU A 25 -3.95 -6.73 5.86
N GLY A 26 -2.91 -6.26 6.55
CA GLY A 26 -2.71 -4.87 6.90
C GLY A 26 -3.52 -4.42 8.12
N GLY A 27 -3.73 -3.11 8.21
CA GLY A 27 -4.39 -2.43 9.33
C GLY A 27 -3.43 -1.54 10.15
N GLY A 28 -2.13 -1.59 9.83
CA GLY A 28 -1.15 -0.62 10.32
C GLY A 28 -1.47 0.80 9.84
N LYS A 29 -0.96 1.77 10.60
CA LYS A 29 -1.21 3.19 10.35
C LYS A 29 0.07 3.90 9.94
N TRP A 30 -0.03 4.73 8.91
CA TRP A 30 1.09 5.56 8.45
C TRP A 30 2.34 4.71 8.18
N THR A 31 3.47 5.12 8.74
CA THR A 31 4.75 4.43 8.64
C THR A 31 4.81 3.10 9.39
N SER A 32 3.85 2.76 10.26
CA SER A 32 3.89 1.49 10.98
C SER A 32 3.54 0.29 10.09
N GLN A 33 2.80 0.52 9.00
CA GLN A 33 2.49 -0.54 8.04
C GLN A 33 3.76 -0.92 7.26
N VAL A 34 4.12 -2.19 7.32
CA VAL A 34 5.14 -2.75 6.42
C VAL A 34 4.55 -2.97 5.04
N LEU A 35 5.32 -2.65 4.01
CA LEU A 35 4.92 -2.87 2.62
C LEU A 35 5.90 -3.84 1.94
N ASN A 36 5.45 -4.48 0.87
CA ASN A 36 6.23 -5.47 0.15
C ASN A 36 6.12 -5.23 -1.37
N SER A 37 7.13 -4.54 -1.88
CA SER A 37 7.31 -4.23 -3.30
C SER A 37 6.10 -3.51 -3.94
N PRO A 38 5.71 -2.33 -3.45
CA PRO A 38 4.70 -1.51 -4.11
C PRO A 38 5.23 -1.04 -5.47
N TRP A 39 4.45 -1.20 -6.53
CA TRP A 39 4.86 -0.86 -7.91
C TRP A 39 4.13 0.35 -8.47
N ASP A 40 2.89 0.55 -8.07
CA ASP A 40 2.07 1.63 -8.61
C ASP A 40 1.09 2.14 -7.55
N VAL A 41 0.63 3.38 -7.74
CA VAL A 41 -0.35 4.05 -6.87
C VAL A 41 -1.39 4.81 -7.68
N CYS A 42 -2.63 4.86 -7.17
CA CYS A 42 -3.71 5.64 -7.77
C CYS A 42 -4.51 6.34 -6.65
N PHE A 43 -4.71 7.64 -6.78
CA PHE A 43 -5.47 8.43 -5.80
C PHE A 43 -6.92 8.63 -6.24
N GLU A 44 -7.84 8.30 -5.34
CA GLU A 44 -9.29 8.50 -5.48
C GLU A 44 -9.72 9.67 -4.57
N PRO A 45 -10.06 10.83 -5.14
CA PRO A 45 -10.21 12.06 -4.36
C PRO A 45 -11.54 12.16 -3.59
N ASN A 46 -12.59 11.40 -3.92
CA ASN A 46 -13.88 11.58 -3.25
C ASN A 46 -13.90 10.97 -1.85
N ASN A 47 -13.20 9.85 -1.65
CA ASN A 47 -13.06 9.20 -0.34
C ASN A 47 -11.65 9.32 0.22
N GLU A 48 -10.78 10.07 -0.45
CA GLU A 48 -9.37 10.29 -0.07
C GLU A 48 -8.61 8.97 0.14
N ILE A 49 -8.74 8.07 -0.84
CA ILE A 49 -8.10 6.75 -0.81
C ILE A 49 -6.95 6.69 -1.81
N VAL A 50 -5.79 6.20 -1.37
CA VAL A 50 -4.68 5.81 -2.25
C VAL A 50 -4.70 4.30 -2.42
N TYR A 51 -4.94 3.83 -3.63
CA TYR A 51 -4.77 2.42 -4.00
C TYR A 51 -3.29 2.14 -4.32
N ILE A 52 -2.79 1.00 -3.87
CA ILE A 52 -1.38 0.60 -3.99
C ILE A 52 -1.31 -0.80 -4.60
N ALA A 53 -0.62 -0.95 -5.72
CA ALA A 53 -0.36 -2.25 -6.34
C ALA A 53 0.84 -2.94 -5.65
N MET A 54 0.57 -3.98 -4.86
CA MET A 54 1.56 -4.68 -4.04
C MET A 54 2.06 -5.93 -4.76
N ALA A 55 3.07 -5.77 -5.62
CA ALA A 55 3.60 -6.87 -6.42
C ALA A 55 4.19 -7.99 -5.57
N GLY A 56 4.79 -7.68 -4.42
CA GLY A 56 5.36 -8.70 -3.53
C GLY A 56 4.33 -9.56 -2.80
N GLN A 57 3.05 -9.16 -2.83
CA GLN A 57 1.95 -9.91 -2.21
C GLN A 57 0.84 -10.25 -3.20
N HIS A 58 0.97 -9.88 -4.47
CA HIS A 58 -0.05 -10.16 -5.49
C HIS A 58 -1.43 -9.62 -5.09
N GLN A 59 -1.46 -8.43 -4.50
CA GLN A 59 -2.66 -7.79 -3.97
C GLN A 59 -2.75 -6.32 -4.38
N ILE A 60 -3.98 -5.80 -4.39
CA ILE A 60 -4.25 -4.36 -4.38
C ILE A 60 -4.60 -3.97 -2.96
N TRP A 61 -3.93 -2.95 -2.45
CA TRP A 61 -4.12 -2.41 -1.12
C TRP A 61 -4.74 -1.02 -1.22
N GLN A 62 -5.40 -0.59 -0.16
CA GLN A 62 -5.89 0.78 -0.01
C GLN A 62 -5.25 1.43 1.22
N HIS A 63 -4.96 2.71 1.11
CA HIS A 63 -4.53 3.58 2.19
C HIS A 63 -5.54 4.72 2.33
N ASP A 64 -6.14 4.85 3.51
CA ASP A 64 -7.04 5.94 3.85
C ASP A 64 -6.23 7.10 4.42
N THR A 65 -6.19 8.22 3.70
CA THR A 65 -5.34 9.37 4.08
C THR A 65 -5.87 10.13 5.29
N SER A 66 -7.12 9.91 5.70
CA SER A 66 -7.71 10.53 6.89
C SER A 66 -7.38 9.75 8.16
N THR A 67 -7.44 8.42 8.10
CA THR A 67 -7.20 7.54 9.25
C THR A 67 -5.77 7.01 9.32
N GLY A 68 -5.03 7.11 8.21
CA GLY A 68 -3.71 6.54 7.99
C GLY A 68 -3.70 5.03 7.80
N ALA A 69 -4.86 4.37 7.81
CA ALA A 69 -4.94 2.92 7.80
C ALA A 69 -4.65 2.36 6.40
N THR A 70 -3.77 1.36 6.34
CA THR A 70 -3.37 0.70 5.09
C THR A 70 -3.73 -0.77 5.16
N LYS A 71 -4.58 -1.27 4.25
CA LYS A 71 -5.06 -2.67 4.31
C LYS A 71 -5.30 -3.26 2.93
N ALA A 72 -5.34 -4.59 2.87
CA ALA A 72 -5.73 -5.31 1.66
C ALA A 72 -7.14 -4.90 1.21
N PHE A 73 -7.27 -4.60 -0.08
CA PHE A 73 -8.52 -4.27 -0.74
C PHE A 73 -8.98 -5.39 -1.68
N SER A 74 -8.05 -6.00 -2.42
CA SER A 74 -8.31 -7.10 -3.34
C SER A 74 -7.12 -8.04 -3.48
N GLY A 75 -7.39 -9.33 -3.67
CA GLY A 75 -6.39 -10.41 -3.71
C GLY A 75 -6.20 -11.11 -2.37
N ASP A 76 -5.89 -12.40 -2.42
CA ASP A 76 -5.74 -13.29 -1.25
C ASP A 76 -4.27 -13.61 -0.91
N GLY A 77 -3.32 -12.98 -1.60
CA GLY A 77 -1.90 -13.22 -1.38
C GLY A 77 -1.33 -14.42 -2.14
N PHE A 78 -2.18 -15.19 -2.85
CA PHE A 78 -1.78 -16.50 -3.36
C PHE A 78 -1.24 -16.42 -4.79
N GLU A 79 0.05 -16.71 -4.97
CA GLU A 79 0.61 -17.00 -6.29
C GLU A 79 0.17 -18.41 -6.73
N ARG A 80 -0.88 -18.52 -7.54
CA ARG A 80 -1.22 -19.81 -8.17
C ARG A 80 -0.22 -20.15 -9.27
N ASN A 81 0.97 -20.62 -8.88
CA ASN A 81 1.88 -21.34 -9.78
C ASN A 81 1.37 -22.78 -9.98
N LEU A 82 0.24 -22.93 -10.68
CA LEU A 82 -0.26 -24.24 -11.13
C LEU A 82 0.51 -24.65 -12.40
N ASN A 83 1.77 -25.02 -12.23
CA ASN A 83 2.43 -25.86 -13.21
C ASN A 83 1.87 -27.27 -13.00
N GLY A 84 0.76 -27.55 -13.69
CA GLY A 84 0.15 -28.89 -13.67
C GLY A 84 1.14 -29.92 -14.18
N SER A 85 1.46 -30.89 -13.33
CA SER A 85 2.16 -32.13 -13.70
C SER A 85 1.28 -33.03 -14.55
#